data_AF-A0A7W0TJB3-F1
#
_entry.id   AF-A0A7W0TJB3-F1
#
_cell.length_a   1.000
_cell.length_b   1.000
_cell.length_c   1.000
_cell.angle_alpha   90.00
_cell.angle_beta   90.00
_cell.angle_gamma   90.00
#
_symmetry.space_group_name_H-M   'P 1'
#
loop_
_entity.id
_entity.type
_entity.pdbx_description
1 polymer ?
#
loop_
_entity_poly.entity_id
_entity_poly.type
_entity_poly.pdbx_seq_one_letter_code
_entity_poly.pdbx_strand_id
1 'polypeptide(L)'
;LTGYLLPFDQRSYWATVVASNITGTGPLVGPFLADFLRGGAEFGSTTLSRFYAIHMLLVPGAIAALIGAHLYLVARLGTTAPPWQRAESVKGIREEQV
;
A
#
# COMPACT_ATOMS: atom_id res chain seq x y z
N LEU A 1 5.93 -2.34 8.28
CA LEU A 1 5.62 -3.40 9.27
C LEU A 1 5.88 -4.79 8.71
N THR A 2 5.32 -5.16 7.55
CA THR A 2 5.44 -6.54 7.03
C THR A 2 6.88 -6.97 6.70
N GLY A 3 7.72 -6.07 6.21
CA GLY A 3 9.15 -6.35 5.96
C GLY A 3 10.01 -6.30 7.22
N TYR A 4 9.58 -5.56 8.25
CA TYR A 4 10.30 -5.46 9.51
C TYR A 4 10.27 -6.79 10.28
N LEU A 5 9.23 -7.60 10.08
CA LEU A 5 9.12 -8.93 10.66
C LEU A 5 10.12 -9.96 10.09
N LEU A 6 10.69 -9.72 8.90
CA LEU A 6 11.47 -10.72 8.17
C LEU A 6 12.76 -11.20 8.89
N PRO A 7 13.52 -10.35 9.59
CA PRO A 7 14.67 -10.79 10.39
C PRO A 7 14.30 -11.68 11.59
N PHE A 8 13.02 -11.70 11.98
CA PHE A 8 12.46 -12.51 13.06
C PHE A 8 13.22 -12.38 14.40
N ASP A 9 13.66 -11.16 14.73
CA ASP A 9 14.28 -10.85 16.01
C ASP A 9 13.23 -10.55 17.10
N GLN A 10 13.68 -10.46 18.36
CA GLN A 10 12.77 -10.30 19.50
C GLN A 10 11.91 -9.03 19.40
N ARG A 11 12.47 -7.93 18.86
CA ARG A 11 11.76 -6.66 18.68
C ARG A 11 10.69 -6.78 17.60
N SER A 12 11.02 -7.36 16.46
CA SER A 12 10.08 -7.49 15.34
C SER A 12 8.97 -8.50 15.65
N TYR A 13 9.28 -9.55 16.41
CA TYR A 13 8.29 -10.48 16.93
C TYR A 13 7.24 -9.77 17.78
N TRP A 14 7.65 -9.06 18.84
CA TRP A 14 6.71 -8.37 19.73
C TRP A 14 5.97 -7.21 19.04
N ALA A 15 6.64 -6.49 18.15
CA ALA A 15 5.98 -5.46 17.34
C ALA A 15 4.84 -6.06 16.50
N THR A 16 5.02 -7.26 15.96
CA THR A 16 4.00 -7.95 15.17
C THR A 16 2.85 -8.45 16.04
N VAL A 17 3.14 -8.95 17.25
CA VAL A 17 2.11 -9.34 18.22
C VAL A 17 1.22 -8.14 18.56
N VAL A 18 1.81 -6.99 18.88
CA VAL A 18 1.06 -5.75 19.17
C VAL A 18 0.24 -5.31 17.96
N ALA A 19 0.83 -5.29 16.77
CA ALA A 19 0.13 -4.89 15.54
C ALA A 19 -1.05 -5.82 15.19
N SER A 20 -0.88 -7.13 15.37
CA SER A 20 -1.93 -8.12 15.16
C SER A 20 -3.08 -7.95 16.18
N ASN A 21 -2.76 -7.69 17.45
CA ASN A 21 -3.76 -7.43 18.47
C ASN A 21 -4.55 -6.13 18.18
N ILE A 22 -3.89 -5.07 17.72
CA ILE A 22 -4.56 -3.83 17.28
C ILE A 22 -5.47 -4.11 16.06
N THR A 23 -5.01 -4.93 15.11
CA THR A 23 -5.83 -5.32 13.96
C THR A 23 -7.08 -6.08 14.40
N GLY A 24 -6.95 -6.89 15.46
CA GLY A 24 -8.02 -7.66 16.09
C GLY A 24 -9.15 -6.82 16.70
N THR A 25 -8.92 -5.56 17.04
CA THR A 25 -9.95 -4.71 17.68
C THR A 25 -10.97 -4.14 16.68
N GLY A 26 -10.77 -4.36 15.37
CA GLY A 26 -11.72 -3.92 14.35
C GLY A 26 -13.09 -4.59 14.49
N PRO A 27 -14.22 -3.84 14.47
CA PRO A 27 -15.54 -4.34 14.88
C PRO A 27 -16.21 -5.37 13.95
N LEU A 28 -15.65 -5.62 12.75
CA LEU A 28 -16.26 -6.53 11.76
C LEU A 28 -15.26 -7.59 11.28
N VAL A 29 -14.15 -7.14 10.69
CA VAL A 29 -13.14 -8.02 10.09
C VAL A 29 -11.91 -8.21 10.97
N GLY A 30 -11.84 -7.50 12.10
CA GLY A 30 -10.66 -7.46 12.97
C GLY A 30 -10.25 -8.85 13.49
N PRO A 31 -11.16 -9.60 14.15
CA PRO A 31 -10.84 -10.91 14.69
C PRO A 31 -10.39 -11.91 13.61
N PHE A 32 -11.10 -11.93 12.48
CA PHE A 32 -10.77 -12.80 11.35
C PHE A 32 -9.41 -12.45 10.73
N LEU A 33 -9.12 -11.16 10.54
CA LEU A 33 -7.88 -10.71 9.94
C LEU A 33 -6.69 -10.93 10.88
N ALA A 34 -6.87 -10.74 12.18
CA ALA A 34 -5.85 -11.04 13.19
C ALA A 34 -5.52 -12.54 13.22
N ASP A 35 -6.52 -13.41 13.16
CA ASP A 35 -6.34 -14.87 13.12
C ASP A 35 -5.70 -15.33 11.81
N PHE A 36 -6.12 -14.75 10.68
CA PHE A 36 -5.49 -14.97 9.38
C PHE A 36 -4.03 -14.54 9.34
N LEU A 37 -3.69 -13.39 9.94
CA LEU A 37 -2.30 -12.92 10.00
C LEU A 37 -1.45 -13.79 10.94
N ARG A 38 -2.02 -14.28 12.05
CA ARG A 38 -1.33 -15.17 12.99
C ARG A 38 -1.07 -16.54 12.38
N GLY A 39 -2.07 -17.14 11.74
CA GLY A 39 -1.93 -18.40 11.00
C GLY A 39 -1.67 -19.65 11.83
N GLY A 40 -1.99 -19.61 13.12
CA GLY A 40 -1.85 -20.73 14.07
C GLY A 40 -2.04 -20.27 15.51
N ALA A 41 -1.89 -21.21 16.46
CA ALA A 41 -1.97 -20.92 17.89
C ALA A 41 -0.89 -19.92 18.36
N GLU A 42 0.30 -19.99 17.74
CA GLU A 42 1.45 -19.14 18.05
C GLU A 42 2.04 -18.53 16.77
N PHE A 43 2.74 -17.40 16.92
CA PHE A 43 3.47 -16.78 15.82
C PHE A 43 4.71 -17.62 15.47
N GLY A 44 4.74 -18.17 14.26
CA GLY A 44 5.78 -19.12 13.85
C GLY A 44 6.10 -19.07 12.36
N SER A 45 6.59 -20.18 11.82
CA SER A 45 7.02 -20.29 10.42
C SER A 45 5.90 -19.94 9.42
N THR A 46 4.67 -20.38 9.69
CA THR A 46 3.51 -20.10 8.83
C THR A 46 3.18 -18.60 8.79
N THR A 47 3.28 -17.91 9.91
CA THR A 47 3.13 -16.45 9.99
C THR A 47 4.19 -15.76 9.15
N LEU A 48 5.46 -16.15 9.32
CA LEU A 48 6.58 -15.55 8.61
C LEU A 48 6.44 -15.69 7.08
N SER A 49 6.06 -16.87 6.59
CA SER A 49 5.82 -17.09 5.17
C SER A 49 4.68 -16.23 4.60
N ARG A 50 3.59 -16.03 5.36
CA ARG A 50 2.48 -15.15 4.96
C ARG A 50 2.92 -13.69 4.89
N PHE A 51 3.64 -13.22 5.89
CA PHE A 51 4.17 -11.85 5.91
C PHE A 51 5.18 -11.61 4.79
N TYR A 52 6.01 -12.60 4.46
CA TYR A 52 6.90 -12.55 3.30
C TYR A 52 6.11 -12.43 1.99
N ALA A 53 5.10 -13.28 1.76
CA ALA A 53 4.27 -13.21 0.57
C ALA A 53 3.55 -11.85 0.44
N ILE A 54 3.00 -11.33 1.55
CA ILE A 54 2.35 -10.02 1.56
C ILE A 54 3.37 -8.91 1.27
N HIS A 55 4.57 -8.96 1.86
CA HIS A 55 5.57 -7.91 1.72
C HIS A 55 6.25 -7.89 0.33
N MET A 56 6.51 -9.06 -0.26
CA MET A 56 7.21 -9.16 -1.54
C MET A 56 6.27 -9.11 -2.74
N LEU A 57 5.06 -9.65 -2.64
CA LEU A 57 4.13 -9.73 -3.76
C LEU A 57 3.02 -8.68 -3.64
N LEU A 58 2.24 -8.73 -2.56
CA LEU A 58 0.99 -7.98 -2.48
C LEU A 58 1.22 -6.48 -2.32
N VAL A 59 2.09 -6.06 -1.40
CA VAL A 59 2.36 -4.63 -1.15
C VAL A 59 3.02 -3.96 -2.36
N PRO A 60 4.10 -4.50 -2.95
CA PRO A 60 4.72 -3.89 -4.12
C PRO A 60 3.80 -3.91 -5.34
N GLY A 61 3.06 -5.01 -5.56
CA GLY A 61 2.07 -5.10 -6.63
C GLY A 61 0.93 -4.07 -6.48
N ALA A 62 0.41 -3.90 -5.28
CA ALA A 62 -0.62 -2.89 -4.99
C ALA A 62 -0.09 -1.46 -5.19
N ILE A 63 1.13 -1.18 -4.75
CA ILE A 63 1.77 0.14 -4.96
C ILE A 63 1.97 0.39 -6.46
N ALA A 64 2.47 -0.59 -7.22
CA ALA A 64 2.64 -0.46 -8.66
C ALA A 64 1.31 -0.18 -9.38
N ALA A 65 0.24 -0.88 -8.98
CA ALA A 65 -1.11 -0.65 -9.50
C ALA A 65 -1.63 0.76 -9.15
N LEU A 66 -1.42 1.22 -7.92
CA LEU A 66 -1.80 2.57 -7.50
C LEU A 66 -1.01 3.65 -8.24
N ILE A 67 0.29 3.45 -8.48
CA ILE A 67 1.11 4.34 -9.30
C ILE A 67 0.57 4.37 -10.73
N GLY A 68 0.27 3.20 -11.32
CA GLY A 68 -0.33 3.12 -12.65
C GLY A 68 -1.66 3.85 -12.74
N ALA A 69 -2.56 3.64 -11.77
CA ALA A 69 -3.83 4.33 -11.69
C ALA A 69 -3.65 5.85 -11.51
N HIS A 70 -2.69 6.27 -10.69
CA HIS A 70 -2.35 7.68 -10.49
C HIS A 70 -1.85 8.33 -11.80
N LEU A 71 -0.91 7.70 -12.49
CA LEU A 71 -0.38 8.19 -13.76
C LEU A 71 -1.46 8.22 -14.86
N TYR A 72 -2.37 7.24 -14.88
CA TYR A 72 -3.51 7.25 -15.79
C TYR A 72 -4.42 8.47 -15.55
N LEU A 73 -4.72 8.79 -14.29
CA LEU A 73 -5.51 9.98 -13.95
C LEU A 73 -4.79 11.27 -14.35
N VAL A 74 -3.47 11.36 -14.13
CA VAL A 74 -2.67 12.51 -14.56
C VAL A 74 -2.66 12.64 -16.09
N ALA A 75 -2.52 11.53 -16.82
CA ALA A 75 -2.55 11.55 -18.28
C ALA A 75 -3.91 11.95 -18.85
N ARG A 76 -5.01 11.61 -18.16
CA ARG A 76 -6.37 11.89 -18.63
C ARG A 76 -6.90 13.26 -18.21
N LEU A 77 -6.64 13.69 -16.98
CA LEU A 77 -7.15 14.96 -16.43
C LEU A 77 -6.15 16.11 -16.57
N GLY A 78 -4.88 15.81 -16.89
CA GLY A 78 -3.81 16.78 -16.89
C GLY A 78 -3.35 17.12 -15.46
N THR A 79 -2.25 17.86 -15.36
CA THR A 79 -1.79 18.42 -14.09
C THR A 79 -2.46 19.76 -13.83
N THR A 80 -2.76 20.05 -12.56
CA THR A 80 -3.23 21.38 -12.17
C THR A 80 -2.14 22.40 -12.47
N ALA A 81 -2.50 23.46 -13.21
CA ALA A 81 -1.58 24.56 -13.49
C ALA A 81 -1.14 25.22 -12.17
N PRO A 82 0.14 25.63 -12.04
CA PRO A 82 0.59 26.36 -10.88
C PRO A 82 -0.20 27.66 -10.71
N PRO A 83 -0.45 28.12 -9.46
CA PRO A 83 -1.34 29.26 -9.19
C PRO A 83 -0.85 30.60 -9.77
N TRP A 84 0.39 30.67 -10.25
CA TRP A 84 0.97 31.85 -10.91
C TRP A 84 0.87 31.80 -12.45
N GLN A 85 0.47 30.68 -13.05
CA GLN A 85 0.13 30.60 -14.47
C GLN A 85 -1.38 30.80 -14.63
N ARG A 86 -1.81 31.90 -15.27
CA ARG A 86 -3.20 32.01 -15.72
C ARG A 86 -3.47 30.83 -16.66
N ALA A 87 -4.62 30.16 -16.50
CA ALA A 87 -5.03 29.03 -17.33
C ALA A 87 -5.18 29.50 -18.79
N GLU A 88 -4.07 29.56 -19.51
CA GLU A 88 -4.08 29.88 -20.93
C GLU A 88 -4.59 28.64 -21.65
N SER A 89 -5.68 28.84 -22.40
CA SER A 89 -6.43 27.77 -23.02
C SER A 89 -5.52 26.93 -23.91
N VAL A 90 -5.43 25.63 -23.62
CA VAL A 90 -4.74 24.58 -24.39
C VAL A 90 -5.09 24.57 -25.89
N LYS A 91 -6.09 25.35 -26.31
CA LYS A 91 -6.50 25.52 -27.70
C LYS A 91 -5.44 26.19 -28.60
N GLY A 92 -4.60 27.09 -28.07
CA GLY A 92 -3.65 27.87 -28.88
C GLY A 92 -2.47 27.08 -29.45
N ILE A 93 -1.98 26.07 -28.71
CA ILE A 93 -0.74 25.35 -29.07
C ILE A 93 -0.96 24.38 -30.26
N ARG A 94 -2.22 23.99 -30.53
CA ARG A 94 -2.57 23.06 -31.61
C ARG A 94 -2.80 23.74 -32.96
N GLU A 95 -3.01 25.06 -32.97
CA GLU A 95 -3.24 25.85 -34.20
C GLU A 95 -1.95 26.45 -34.76
N GLU A 96 -0.87 26.58 -33.98
CA GLU A 96 0.45 27.06 -34.44
C GLU A 96 1.29 25.96 -35.15
N GLN A 97 0.84 24.71 -35.10
CA GLN A 97 1.56 23.54 -35.64
C GLN A 97 0.95 23.02 -36.97
N VAL A 98 0.06 23.78 -37.62
CA VAL A 98 -0.56 23.47 -38.92
C VAL A 98 -0.30 24.56 -39.96
#